data_AF-A0A961I559-F1
#
_entry.id   AF-A0A961I559-F1
#
_cell.length_a   1.000
_cell.length_b   1.000
_cell.length_c   1.000
_cell.angle_alpha   90.00
_cell.angle_beta   90.00
_cell.angle_gamma   90.00
#
_symmetry.space_group_name_H-M   'P 1'
#
loop_
_entity.id
_entity.type
_entity.pdbx_description
1 polymer ?
#
loop_
_entity_poly.entity_id
_entity_poly.type
_entity_poly.pdbx_seq_one_letter_code
_entity_poly.pdbx_strand_id
1 'polypeptide(L)'
;MGAFYEQIPTALQKHIKGITRSSGLPQSDDSVELMSEAWLNKKEAFERELEARNMEEVASLDKYDERGAVVMTYSGSLINIGPLMGDTRQVEYSSIGLRADVPDSADHNAALLMEDVEVDREVSFEEGPVSSTSSVYKIAVCSEELSADDQEAQLSGMTQVLTQEFADINKTLIIQ
;
A
#
# COMPACT_ATOMS: atom_id res chain seq x y z
N MET A 1 24.84 -2.06 11.90
CA MET A 1 23.60 -1.86 11.14
C MET A 1 23.05 -0.51 11.54
N GLY A 2 22.44 0.24 10.63
CA GLY A 2 21.96 1.59 10.93
C GLY A 2 20.71 1.61 11.82
N ALA A 3 20.34 2.81 12.28
CA ALA A 3 19.27 3.03 13.24
C ALA A 3 17.87 2.71 12.68
N PHE A 4 17.65 2.84 11.38
CA PHE A 4 16.35 2.66 10.73
C PHE A 4 16.08 1.20 10.32
N TYR A 5 17.07 0.50 9.74
CA TYR A 5 16.86 -0.89 9.33
C TYR A 5 16.47 -1.81 10.50
N GLU A 6 17.01 -1.56 11.69
CA GLU A 6 16.69 -2.31 12.91
C GLU A 6 15.26 -2.08 13.42
N GLN A 7 14.62 -0.97 13.01
CA GLN A 7 13.22 -0.66 13.33
C GLN A 7 12.24 -1.33 12.36
N ILE A 8 12.71 -1.79 11.20
CA ILE A 8 11.88 -2.53 10.24
C ILE A 8 11.51 -3.89 10.85
N PRO A 9 10.21 -4.29 10.80
CA PRO A 9 9.80 -5.62 11.23
C PRO A 9 10.63 -6.71 10.56
N THR A 10 11.02 -7.74 11.32
CA THR A 10 11.97 -8.76 10.84
C THR A 10 11.51 -9.47 9.56
N ALA A 11 10.20 -9.66 9.39
CA ALA A 11 9.60 -10.23 8.17
C ALA A 11 9.86 -9.37 6.92
N LEU A 12 9.94 -8.05 7.09
CA LEU A 12 10.14 -7.05 6.03
C LEU A 12 11.61 -6.77 5.71
N GLN A 13 12.51 -7.01 6.66
CA GLN A 13 13.94 -6.73 6.51
C GLN A 13 14.58 -7.39 5.28
N LYS A 14 14.14 -8.61 4.92
CA LYS A 14 14.58 -9.29 3.70
C LYS A 14 14.01 -8.64 2.43
N HIS A 15 12.78 -8.15 2.52
CA HIS A 15 12.08 -7.47 1.42
C HIS A 15 12.72 -6.12 1.11
N ILE A 16 13.04 -5.31 2.12
CA ILE A 16 13.76 -4.04 1.96
C ILE A 16 15.08 -4.25 1.22
N LYS A 17 15.91 -5.20 1.65
CA LYS A 17 17.15 -5.58 0.92
C LYS A 17 16.89 -6.03 -0.51
N GLY A 18 15.75 -6.67 -0.76
CA GLY A 18 15.29 -7.05 -2.10
C GLY A 18 15.01 -5.83 -2.97
N ILE A 19 14.26 -4.86 -2.46
CA ILE A 19 13.92 -3.62 -3.17
C ILE A 19 15.17 -2.77 -3.40
N THR A 20 16.08 -2.66 -2.43
CA THR A 20 17.35 -1.94 -2.60
C THR A 20 18.17 -2.51 -3.76
N ARG A 21 18.09 -3.82 -4.03
CA ARG A 21 18.76 -4.43 -5.20
C ARG A 21 18.14 -4.03 -6.53
N SER A 22 16.83 -3.84 -6.57
CA SER A 22 16.10 -3.48 -7.79
C SER A 22 15.91 -1.98 -7.99
N SER A 23 16.19 -1.14 -6.99
CA SER A 23 15.95 0.31 -7.02
C SER A 23 16.99 1.10 -7.84
N GLY A 24 18.07 0.46 -8.29
CA GLY A 24 19.18 1.13 -8.97
C GLY A 24 20.14 1.89 -8.05
N LEU A 25 19.90 1.89 -6.73
CA LEU A 25 20.81 2.44 -5.73
C LEU A 25 22.10 1.60 -5.60
N PRO A 26 23.19 2.18 -5.07
CA PRO A 26 24.38 1.42 -4.69
C PRO A 26 24.02 0.23 -3.80
N GLN A 27 24.73 -0.89 -3.97
CA GLN A 27 24.50 -2.09 -3.15
C GLN A 27 25.32 -2.00 -1.85
N SER A 28 24.97 -1.04 -0.99
CA SER A 28 25.64 -0.75 0.28
C SER A 28 24.65 -0.78 1.46
N ASP A 29 25.20 -0.89 2.67
CA ASP A 29 24.42 -0.79 3.91
C ASP A 29 23.73 0.58 4.04
N ASP A 30 24.38 1.66 3.55
CA ASP A 30 23.80 3.00 3.53
C ASP A 30 22.55 3.08 2.64
N SER A 31 22.54 2.41 1.49
CA SER A 31 21.36 2.35 0.62
C SER A 31 20.23 1.50 1.22
N VAL A 32 20.55 0.47 1.99
CA VAL A 32 19.55 -0.28 2.77
C VAL A 32 18.96 0.61 3.87
N GLU A 33 19.80 1.42 4.51
CA GLU A 33 19.39 2.33 5.57
C GLU A 33 18.44 3.42 5.04
N LEU A 34 18.81 4.10 3.95
CA LEU A 34 17.94 5.07 3.27
C LEU A 34 16.60 4.47 2.86
N MET A 35 16.63 3.26 2.30
CA MET A 35 15.42 2.52 1.94
C MET A 35 14.54 2.18 3.16
N SER A 36 15.17 1.91 4.30
CA SER A 36 14.46 1.64 5.56
C SER A 36 13.81 2.89 6.11
N GLU A 37 14.53 4.02 6.13
CA GLU A 37 14.00 5.32 6.52
C GLU A 37 12.80 5.71 5.65
N ALA A 38 12.93 5.60 4.32
CA ALA A 38 11.82 5.90 3.41
C ALA A 38 10.60 5.01 3.66
N TRP A 39 10.81 3.72 3.92
CA TRP A 39 9.70 2.82 4.23
C TRP A 39 9.02 3.16 5.56
N LEU A 40 9.80 3.51 6.60
CA LEU A 40 9.26 3.95 7.89
C LEU A 40 8.43 5.22 7.76
N ASN A 41 8.94 6.21 7.01
CA ASN A 41 8.21 7.45 6.74
C ASN A 41 6.88 7.19 6.00
N LYS A 42 6.86 6.24 5.05
CA LYS A 42 5.63 5.82 4.35
C LYS A 42 4.63 5.17 5.32
N LYS A 43 5.12 4.31 6.21
CA LYS A 43 4.29 3.69 7.25
C LYS A 43 3.69 4.75 8.18
N GLU A 44 4.48 5.70 8.64
CA GLU A 44 4.02 6.78 9.51
C GLU A 44 2.98 7.68 8.82
N ALA A 45 3.18 8.00 7.55
CA ALA A 45 2.20 8.72 6.75
C ALA A 45 0.88 7.93 6.62
N PHE A 46 0.96 6.63 6.35
CA PHE A 46 -0.21 5.75 6.29
C PHE A 46 -0.99 5.73 7.62
N GLU A 47 -0.31 5.50 8.74
CA GLU A 47 -0.92 5.44 10.07
C GLU A 47 -1.57 6.77 10.47
N ARG A 48 -0.92 7.89 10.14
CA ARG A 48 -1.48 9.22 10.38
C ARG A 48 -2.77 9.47 9.59
N GLU A 49 -2.82 9.08 8.31
CA GLU A 49 -4.03 9.28 7.49
C GLU A 49 -5.19 8.37 7.93
N LEU A 50 -4.90 7.16 8.42
CA LEU A 50 -5.85 6.27 9.08
C LEU A 50 -6.50 6.95 10.29
N GLU A 51 -5.67 7.45 11.21
CA GLU A 51 -6.14 8.13 12.43
C GLU A 51 -6.97 9.37 12.09
N ALA A 52 -6.50 10.19 11.13
CA ALA A 52 -7.19 11.41 10.71
C ALA A 52 -8.60 11.15 10.14
N ARG A 53 -8.86 9.94 9.62
CA ARG A 53 -10.14 9.55 9.00
C ARG A 53 -10.95 8.55 9.84
N ASN A 54 -10.47 8.20 11.04
CA ASN A 54 -11.10 7.19 11.89
C ASN A 54 -11.32 5.85 11.15
N MET A 55 -10.36 5.44 10.33
CA MET A 55 -10.40 4.13 9.69
C MET A 55 -10.01 3.02 10.67
N GLU A 56 -10.54 1.82 10.46
CA GLU A 56 -10.29 0.67 11.32
C GLU A 56 -9.17 -0.20 10.72
N GLU A 57 -8.11 -0.45 11.50
CA GLU A 57 -7.07 -1.41 11.10
C GLU A 57 -7.54 -2.84 11.37
N VAL A 58 -7.54 -3.69 10.35
CA VAL A 58 -7.98 -5.09 10.43
C VAL A 58 -6.89 -6.04 9.95
N ALA A 59 -6.92 -7.28 10.44
CA ALA A 59 -5.99 -8.32 9.98
C ALA A 59 -6.40 -8.92 8.62
N SER A 60 -7.69 -8.84 8.28
CA SER A 60 -8.26 -9.37 7.06
C SER A 60 -9.52 -8.61 6.64
N LEU A 61 -9.75 -8.51 5.33
CA LEU A 61 -11.00 -8.04 4.71
C LEU A 61 -11.58 -9.22 3.92
N ASP A 62 -12.77 -9.69 4.31
CA ASP A 62 -13.52 -10.69 3.54
C ASP A 62 -13.83 -10.13 2.16
N LYS A 63 -13.65 -10.93 1.10
CA LYS A 63 -13.85 -10.43 -0.27
C LYS A 63 -15.26 -9.90 -0.53
N TYR A 64 -16.25 -10.36 0.25
CA TYR A 64 -17.65 -9.92 0.20
C TYR A 64 -18.02 -8.88 1.27
N ASP A 65 -17.08 -8.41 2.09
CA ASP A 65 -17.31 -7.32 3.04
C ASP A 65 -17.68 -6.04 2.28
N GLU A 66 -18.82 -5.40 2.58
CA GLU A 66 -19.30 -4.28 1.79
C GLU A 66 -18.40 -3.03 1.89
N ARG A 67 -17.54 -2.96 2.91
CA ARG A 67 -16.65 -1.83 3.14
C ARG A 67 -15.54 -1.73 2.10
N GLY A 68 -15.14 -0.50 1.82
CA GLY A 68 -13.90 -0.20 1.12
C GLY A 68 -12.71 -0.14 2.09
N ALA A 69 -11.51 -0.27 1.53
CA ALA A 69 -10.26 -0.37 2.26
C ALA A 69 -9.08 0.28 1.54
N VAL A 70 -8.09 0.75 2.30
CA VAL A 70 -6.75 1.03 1.78
C VAL A 70 -5.78 0.00 2.34
N VAL A 71 -4.94 -0.55 1.47
CA VAL A 71 -3.95 -1.57 1.78
C VAL A 71 -2.56 -1.02 1.50
N MET A 72 -1.66 -1.12 2.47
CA MET A 72 -0.24 -0.89 2.27
C MET A 72 0.46 -2.23 2.15
N THR A 73 1.27 -2.39 1.10
CA THR A 73 2.04 -3.61 0.86
C THR A 73 3.45 -3.51 1.44
N TYR A 74 4.14 -4.65 1.52
CA TYR A 74 5.53 -4.76 1.96
C TYR A 74 6.47 -3.88 1.12
N SER A 75 6.16 -3.69 -0.17
CA SER A 75 6.93 -2.82 -1.05
C SER A 75 6.64 -1.33 -0.90
N GLY A 76 5.70 -0.96 -0.03
CA GLY A 76 5.24 0.42 0.10
C GLY A 76 4.40 0.89 -1.10
N SER A 77 3.79 -0.05 -1.83
CA SER A 77 2.72 0.24 -2.79
C SER A 77 1.39 0.33 -2.05
N LEU A 78 0.47 1.16 -2.56
CA LEU A 78 -0.88 1.31 -2.05
C LEU A 78 -1.88 0.60 -2.96
N ILE A 79 -2.90 0.00 -2.35
CA ILE A 79 -4.06 -0.55 -3.05
C ILE A 79 -5.28 0.09 -2.42
N ASN A 80 -6.01 0.88 -3.18
CA ASN A 80 -7.29 1.42 -2.79
C ASN A 80 -8.38 0.48 -3.32
N ILE A 81 -9.18 -0.08 -2.43
CA ILE A 81 -10.25 -1.03 -2.71
C ILE A 81 -11.56 -0.35 -2.35
N GLY A 82 -12.38 0.00 -3.33
CA GLY A 82 -13.68 0.62 -3.11
C GLY A 82 -14.67 -0.29 -2.38
N PRO A 83 -15.80 0.26 -1.90
CA PRO A 83 -16.89 -0.53 -1.35
C PRO A 83 -17.41 -1.54 -2.39
N LEU A 84 -18.04 -2.61 -1.91
CA LEU A 84 -18.61 -3.62 -2.79
C LEU A 84 -19.89 -3.10 -3.45
N MET A 85 -19.87 -2.98 -4.78
CA MET A 85 -21.01 -2.52 -5.57
C MET A 85 -21.53 -3.67 -6.42
N GLY A 86 -22.52 -4.41 -5.89
CA GLY A 86 -22.95 -5.68 -6.47
C GLY A 86 -21.91 -6.76 -6.21
N ASP A 87 -21.26 -7.25 -7.26
CA ASP A 87 -20.19 -8.26 -7.16
C ASP A 87 -18.79 -7.69 -7.45
N THR A 88 -18.67 -6.40 -7.73
CA THR A 88 -17.40 -5.79 -8.17
C THR A 88 -17.00 -4.58 -7.33
N ARG A 89 -15.73 -4.20 -7.42
CA ARG A 89 -15.17 -3.02 -6.76
C ARG A 89 -14.42 -2.14 -7.73
N GLN A 90 -14.42 -0.84 -7.48
CA GLN A 90 -13.39 0.02 -8.04
C GLN A 90 -12.08 -0.21 -7.28
N VAL A 91 -11.00 -0.52 -7.98
CA VAL A 91 -9.69 -0.74 -7.35
C VAL A 91 -8.64 0.07 -8.07
N GLU A 92 -7.82 0.78 -7.30
CA GLU A 92 -6.65 1.52 -7.76
C GLU A 92 -5.39 0.94 -7.10
N TYR A 93 -4.38 0.69 -7.90
CA TYR A 93 -3.05 0.29 -7.48
C TYR A 93 -2.08 1.44 -7.76
N SER A 94 -1.28 1.80 -6.76
CA SER A 94 -0.23 2.81 -6.91
C SER A 94 1.12 2.22 -6.50
N SER A 95 1.98 2.01 -7.50
CA SER A 95 3.37 1.62 -7.30
C SER A 95 4.18 2.86 -6.98
N ILE A 96 4.47 3.08 -5.71
CA ILE A 96 5.18 4.29 -5.32
C ILE A 96 6.69 4.01 -5.37
N GLY A 97 7.17 3.97 -6.62
CA GLY A 97 8.37 4.69 -7.07
C GLY A 97 9.74 4.03 -6.98
N LEU A 98 9.85 2.69 -6.97
CA LEU A 98 11.17 2.04 -7.02
C LEU A 98 11.26 0.84 -7.97
N ARG A 99 10.15 0.48 -8.60
CA ARG A 99 10.07 -0.64 -9.54
C ARG A 99 9.78 -0.08 -10.93
N ALA A 100 10.73 -0.25 -11.84
CA ALA A 100 10.58 0.12 -13.25
C ALA A 100 9.73 -0.88 -14.06
N ASP A 101 9.33 -2.00 -13.44
CA ASP A 101 8.66 -3.13 -14.08
C ASP A 101 7.14 -3.20 -13.84
N VAL A 102 6.58 -2.21 -13.14
CA VAL A 102 5.13 -2.03 -12.95
C VAL A 102 4.75 -0.59 -13.24
N PRO A 103 3.53 -0.31 -13.74
CA PRO A 103 3.07 1.06 -13.93
C PRO A 103 3.02 1.81 -12.59
N ASP A 104 3.28 3.12 -12.62
CA ASP A 104 3.24 3.99 -11.42
C ASP A 104 1.86 3.96 -10.75
N SER A 105 0.81 3.84 -11.55
CA SER A 105 -0.57 3.58 -11.10
C SER A 105 -1.35 2.79 -12.15
N ALA A 106 -2.36 2.05 -11.70
CA ALA A 106 -3.32 1.35 -12.54
C ALA A 106 -4.67 1.28 -11.83
N ASP A 107 -5.77 1.41 -12.56
CA ASP A 107 -7.13 1.34 -12.03
C ASP A 107 -8.00 0.30 -12.75
N HIS A 108 -9.03 -0.18 -12.06
CA HIS A 108 -10.05 -1.05 -12.63
C HIS A 108 -11.39 -0.83 -11.94
N ASN A 109 -12.43 -0.49 -12.70
CA ASN A 109 -13.74 -0.10 -12.15
C ASN A 109 -14.65 -1.29 -11.79
N ALA A 110 -14.32 -2.50 -12.24
CA ALA A 110 -15.11 -3.71 -12.01
C ALA A 110 -14.21 -4.87 -11.55
N ALA A 111 -13.35 -4.61 -10.57
CA ALA A 111 -12.39 -5.60 -10.08
C ALA A 111 -13.07 -6.70 -9.25
N LEU A 112 -12.48 -7.89 -9.32
CA LEU A 112 -12.89 -9.12 -8.62
C LEU A 112 -11.70 -9.67 -7.83
N LEU A 113 -11.84 -9.75 -6.51
CA LEU A 113 -10.88 -10.38 -5.63
C LEU A 113 -10.99 -11.91 -5.73
N MET A 114 -9.86 -12.60 -5.93
CA MET A 114 -9.86 -14.08 -5.94
C MET A 114 -10.16 -14.66 -4.55
N GLU A 115 -9.61 -14.03 -3.52
CA GLU A 115 -9.67 -14.44 -2.12
C GLU A 115 -9.73 -13.23 -1.20
N ASP A 116 -9.87 -13.49 0.10
CA ASP A 116 -9.85 -12.45 1.13
C ASP A 116 -8.49 -11.73 1.13
N VAL A 117 -8.53 -10.44 1.47
CA VAL A 117 -7.30 -9.66 1.62
C VAL A 117 -6.80 -9.84 3.05
N GLU A 118 -5.60 -10.39 3.21
CA GLU A 118 -5.03 -10.70 4.53
C GLU A 118 -3.62 -10.15 4.67
N VAL A 119 -3.27 -9.69 5.88
CA VAL A 119 -1.89 -9.32 6.22
C VAL A 119 -0.95 -10.51 5.98
N ASP A 120 0.26 -10.21 5.49
CA ASP A 120 1.30 -11.16 5.10
C ASP A 120 0.99 -12.03 3.87
N ARG A 121 -0.16 -11.83 3.21
CA ARG A 121 -0.53 -12.52 1.95
C ARG A 121 -0.57 -11.54 0.78
N GLU A 122 -0.41 -12.04 -0.44
CA GLU A 122 -0.53 -11.21 -1.66
C GLU A 122 -2.01 -10.91 -1.93
N VAL A 123 -2.31 -9.72 -2.49
CA VAL A 123 -3.65 -9.45 -3.03
C VAL A 123 -3.68 -9.97 -4.46
N SER A 124 -4.73 -10.71 -4.78
CA SER A 124 -4.87 -11.45 -6.02
C SER A 124 -6.22 -11.12 -6.68
N PHE A 125 -6.19 -10.76 -7.96
CA PHE A 125 -7.38 -10.34 -8.71
C PHE A 125 -7.68 -11.33 -9.85
N GLU A 126 -8.95 -11.72 -9.99
CA GLU A 126 -9.44 -12.40 -11.19
C GLU A 126 -9.56 -11.39 -12.34
N GLU A 127 -10.13 -10.23 -12.03
CA GLU A 127 -10.11 -9.01 -12.84
C GLU A 127 -9.68 -7.84 -11.96
N GLY A 128 -8.73 -7.01 -12.40
CA GLY A 128 -8.19 -5.94 -11.57
C GLY A 128 -7.07 -5.16 -12.22
N PRO A 129 -6.54 -4.13 -11.53
CA PRO A 129 -5.50 -3.25 -12.08
C PRO A 129 -4.15 -3.95 -12.26
N VAL A 130 -3.92 -5.02 -11.50
CA VAL A 130 -2.76 -5.92 -11.58
C VAL A 130 -3.21 -7.36 -11.30
N SER A 131 -2.45 -8.36 -11.72
CA SER A 131 -2.77 -9.77 -11.42
C SER A 131 -2.59 -10.10 -9.94
N SER A 132 -1.50 -9.62 -9.35
CA SER A 132 -1.21 -9.75 -7.93
C SER A 132 -0.27 -8.65 -7.43
N THR A 133 -0.21 -8.49 -6.11
CA THR A 133 0.67 -7.52 -5.44
C THR A 133 1.75 -8.23 -4.61
N SER A 134 2.65 -7.46 -4.00
CA SER A 134 3.49 -8.00 -2.91
C SER A 134 2.64 -8.22 -1.65
N SER A 135 3.17 -8.99 -0.70
CA SER A 135 2.47 -9.26 0.56
C SER A 135 1.95 -8.00 1.23
N VAL A 136 0.75 -8.06 1.78
CA VAL A 136 0.11 -6.98 2.52
C VAL A 136 0.82 -6.76 3.84
N TYR A 137 1.09 -5.50 4.16
CA TYR A 137 1.61 -5.08 5.47
C TYR A 137 0.49 -4.63 6.41
N LYS A 138 -0.41 -3.78 5.90
CA LYS A 138 -1.53 -3.22 6.68
C LYS A 138 -2.77 -3.10 5.82
N ILE A 139 -3.92 -3.30 6.46
CA ILE A 139 -5.26 -3.14 5.88
C ILE A 139 -6.01 -2.17 6.77
N ALA A 140 -6.61 -1.15 6.18
CA ALA A 140 -7.49 -0.21 6.86
C ALA A 140 -8.83 -0.17 6.14
N VAL A 141 -9.92 -0.39 6.86
CA VAL A 141 -11.28 -0.37 6.31
C VAL A 141 -12.01 0.90 6.74
N CYS A 142 -12.92 1.36 5.90
CA CYS A 142 -13.84 2.43 6.25
C CYS A 142 -14.78 2.01 7.38
N SER A 143 -15.33 2.98 8.11
CA SER A 143 -16.39 2.71 9.09
C SER A 143 -17.64 2.15 8.39
N GLU A 144 -18.29 1.15 9.01
CA GLU A 144 -19.58 0.60 8.57
C GLU A 144 -20.70 1.66 8.54
N GLU A 145 -20.53 2.79 9.26
CA GLU A 145 -21.51 3.88 9.31
C GLU A 145 -21.50 4.77 8.05
N LEU A 146 -20.46 4.68 7.21
CA LEU A 146 -20.33 5.48 5.99
C LEU A 146 -21.10 4.85 4.83
N SER A 147 -21.82 5.67 4.07
CA SER A 147 -22.42 5.24 2.80
C SER A 147 -21.34 4.88 1.78
N ALA A 148 -21.66 4.06 0.77
CA ALA A 148 -20.70 3.69 -0.28
C ALA A 148 -20.05 4.94 -0.94
N ASP A 149 -20.85 5.95 -1.27
CA ASP A 149 -20.38 7.21 -1.85
C ASP A 149 -19.42 7.96 -0.90
N ASP A 150 -19.71 7.98 0.41
CA ASP A 150 -18.83 8.61 1.40
C ASP A 150 -17.54 7.82 1.61
N GLN A 151 -17.61 6.49 1.56
CA GLN A 151 -16.42 5.63 1.59
C GLN A 151 -15.52 5.89 0.38
N GLU A 152 -16.08 5.94 -0.83
CA GLU A 152 -15.33 6.27 -2.04
C GLU A 152 -14.65 7.64 -1.93
N ALA A 153 -15.38 8.66 -1.46
CA ALA A 153 -14.83 10.01 -1.26
C ALA A 153 -13.68 10.02 -0.24
N GLN A 154 -13.85 9.31 0.89
CA GLN A 154 -12.82 9.20 1.92
C GLN A 154 -11.57 8.49 1.39
N LEU A 155 -11.75 7.36 0.71
CA LEU A 155 -10.69 6.54 0.14
C LEU A 155 -9.92 7.28 -0.95
N SER A 156 -10.62 7.98 -1.85
CA SER A 156 -10.00 8.80 -2.89
C SER A 156 -9.16 9.92 -2.29
N GLY A 157 -9.71 10.65 -1.30
CA GLY A 157 -9.00 11.73 -0.61
C GLY A 157 -7.77 11.24 0.16
N MET A 158 -7.87 10.07 0.81
CA MET A 158 -6.72 9.44 1.49
C MET A 158 -5.64 9.01 0.49
N THR A 159 -6.03 8.32 -0.58
CA THR A 159 -5.10 7.80 -1.59
C THR A 159 -4.35 8.92 -2.29
N GLN A 160 -5.02 10.05 -2.57
CA GLN A 160 -4.38 11.23 -3.15
C GLN A 160 -3.28 11.80 -2.24
N VAL A 161 -3.57 11.97 -0.94
CA VAL A 161 -2.61 12.50 0.03
C VAL A 161 -1.41 11.55 0.18
N LEU A 162 -1.68 10.25 0.39
CA LEU A 162 -0.62 9.27 0.56
C LEU A 162 0.25 9.12 -0.69
N THR A 163 -0.35 9.16 -1.88
CA THR A 163 0.39 9.08 -3.15
C THR A 163 1.36 10.25 -3.28
N GLN A 164 0.91 11.46 -2.96
CA GLN A 164 1.76 12.65 -2.98
C GLN A 164 2.90 12.55 -1.95
N GLU A 165 2.58 12.19 -0.71
CA GLU A 165 3.59 12.09 0.36
C GLU A 165 4.63 11.01 0.07
N PHE A 166 4.20 9.82 -0.37
CA PHE A 166 5.12 8.74 -0.68
C PHE A 166 6.00 9.08 -1.89
N ALA A 167 5.48 9.83 -2.86
CA ALA A 167 6.28 10.35 -3.97
C ALA A 167 7.34 11.34 -3.48
N ASP A 168 7.00 12.22 -2.54
CA ASP A 168 7.94 13.17 -1.94
C ASP A 168 9.00 12.46 -1.10
N ILE A 169 8.62 11.43 -0.34
CA ILE A 169 9.57 10.54 0.37
C ILE A 169 10.52 9.87 -0.63
N ASN A 170 10.04 9.38 -1.77
CA ASN A 170 10.92 8.73 -2.74
C ASN A 170 11.88 9.71 -3.43
N LYS A 171 11.49 10.97 -3.63
CA LYS A 171 12.39 11.98 -4.21
C LYS A 171 13.63 12.20 -3.35
N THR A 172 13.53 12.02 -2.03
CA THR A 172 14.70 12.14 -1.14
C THR A 172 15.72 11.03 -1.36
N LEU A 173 15.31 9.88 -1.92
CA LEU A 173 16.19 8.75 -2.26
C LEU A 173 17.01 9.00 -3.54
N ILE A 174 16.51 9.83 -4.46
CA ILE A 174 17.13 10.08 -5.77
C ILE A 174 18.14 11.24 -5.72
N ILE A 175 18.00 12.15 -4.74
CA ILE A 175 18.77 13.40 -4.65
C ILE A 175 20.06 13.26 -3.82
N GLN A 176 20.42 12.07 -3.33
CA GLN A 176 21.66 11.83 -2.57
C GLN A 176 22.83 11.31 -3.43
#